data_AF-A0AA40AB49-F1
#
_entry.id   AF-A0AA40AB49-F1
#
_cell.length_a   1.000
_cell.length_b   1.000
_cell.length_c   1.000
_cell.angle_alpha   90.00
_cell.angle_beta   90.00
_cell.angle_gamma   90.00
#
_symmetry.space_group_name_H-M   'P 1'
#
loop_
_entity.id
_entity.type
_entity.pdbx_description
1 polymer ?
#
loop_
_entity_poly.entity_id
_entity_poly.type
_entity_poly.pdbx_seq_one_letter_code
_entity_poly.pdbx_strand_id
1 'polypeptide(L)'
;MASPSPSRDQNPTDPSRSWLVGQDAPPAQPPPTPSAPESNSSGAGTLPRPTTPPTKSHSNGSGASIADAVKTIKPADLLTVHHRPCARDGFLTGIGGGAAVGMVRWVMGMPVPRAANWAVGAGVAAATLQFEYCQYRRRQEREKMKRVVEVYDRRQTEVRAAEEAAAKQRQLQEDKTVADAAPKSGAKSWYRFW
;
A
#
# COMPACT_ATOMS: atom_id res chain seq x y z
N MET A 1 9.50 13.03 -65.62
CA MET A 1 10.19 13.70 -64.50
C MET A 1 9.22 14.68 -63.85
N ALA A 2 8.58 14.28 -62.76
CA ALA A 2 7.89 15.13 -61.79
C ALA A 2 7.65 14.29 -60.53
N SER A 3 8.21 14.73 -59.40
CA SER A 3 8.09 14.12 -58.07
C SER A 3 6.77 14.55 -57.38
N PRO A 4 6.55 14.28 -56.08
CA PRO A 4 5.83 13.13 -55.56
C PRO A 4 4.49 13.52 -54.90
N SER A 5 3.63 12.51 -54.68
CA SER A 5 2.37 12.65 -53.94
C SER A 5 2.60 12.94 -52.44
N PRO A 6 1.68 13.67 -51.78
CA PRO A 6 1.77 14.01 -50.36
C PRO A 6 1.13 12.91 -49.50
N SER A 7 1.91 12.28 -48.62
CA SER A 7 1.36 11.40 -47.58
C SER A 7 0.98 12.24 -46.37
N ARG A 8 -0.33 12.42 -46.28
CA ARG A 8 -1.14 12.98 -45.22
C ARG A 8 -1.24 12.00 -44.03
N ASP A 9 -1.15 12.56 -42.82
CA ASP A 9 -1.65 12.05 -41.53
C ASP A 9 -1.06 10.73 -40.96
N GLN A 10 -0.39 10.80 -39.80
CA GLN A 10 -0.94 10.30 -38.51
C GLN A 10 0.04 10.38 -37.31
N ASN A 11 -0.25 11.34 -36.43
CA ASN A 11 -0.39 11.26 -34.95
C ASN A 11 0.64 10.43 -34.11
N PRO A 12 1.37 11.04 -33.16
CA PRO A 12 2.32 10.35 -32.27
C PRO A 12 1.70 9.62 -31.06
N THR A 13 0.44 9.18 -31.12
CA THR A 13 -0.20 8.43 -30.02
C THR A 13 -0.89 7.17 -30.53
N ASP A 14 -0.09 6.21 -30.99
CA ASP A 14 -0.54 4.82 -31.17
C ASP A 14 0.17 3.92 -30.13
N PRO A 15 -0.54 3.39 -29.11
CA PRO A 15 0.04 2.51 -28.10
C PRO A 15 0.45 1.13 -28.64
N SER A 16 0.21 0.82 -29.92
CA SER A 16 0.44 -0.50 -30.51
C SER A 16 1.81 -0.70 -31.19
N ARG A 17 2.80 0.18 -30.95
CA ARG A 17 4.12 0.11 -31.62
C ARG A 17 5.35 0.23 -30.70
N SER A 18 5.17 0.07 -29.39
CA SER A 18 6.25 0.25 -28.40
C SER A 18 7.31 -0.86 -28.37
N TRP A 19 7.11 -1.98 -29.07
CA TRP A 19 8.02 -3.15 -29.04
C TRP A 19 9.10 -3.17 -30.13
N LEU A 20 9.23 -2.12 -30.97
CA LEU A 20 10.17 -2.08 -32.10
C LEU A 20 11.44 -1.24 -31.86
N VAL A 21 11.73 -0.81 -30.64
CA VAL A 21 12.98 -0.10 -30.30
C VAL A 21 13.80 -0.90 -29.30
N GLY A 22 14.90 -1.50 -29.77
CA GLY A 22 16.10 -1.77 -28.98
C GLY A 22 16.26 -3.17 -28.36
N GLN A 23 16.78 -4.11 -29.15
CA GLN A 23 17.55 -5.26 -28.66
C GLN A 23 19.03 -4.95 -28.86
N ASP A 24 19.78 -4.74 -27.76
CA ASP A 24 21.22 -5.00 -27.61
C ASP A 24 21.69 -4.67 -26.17
N ALA A 25 21.74 -5.68 -25.28
CA ALA A 25 22.66 -5.85 -24.13
C ALA A 25 22.20 -6.94 -23.11
N PRO A 26 23.03 -7.91 -22.70
CA PRO A 26 22.79 -8.84 -21.57
C PRO A 26 23.69 -8.53 -20.33
N PRO A 27 23.55 -9.19 -19.15
CA PRO A 27 22.39 -9.83 -18.54
C PRO A 27 22.12 -9.27 -17.12
N ALA A 28 20.89 -8.83 -16.82
CA ALA A 28 20.50 -8.44 -15.47
C ALA A 28 19.10 -8.95 -15.12
N GLN A 29 19.08 -10.01 -14.31
CA GLN A 29 18.01 -10.46 -13.39
C GLN A 29 16.62 -10.85 -13.95
N PRO A 30 16.03 -11.98 -13.52
CA PRO A 30 14.69 -12.37 -13.98
C PRO A 30 13.58 -11.57 -13.28
N PRO A 31 12.61 -10.99 -14.02
CA PRO A 31 11.36 -10.51 -13.45
C PRO A 31 10.37 -11.68 -13.25
N PRO A 32 9.60 -11.73 -12.14
CA PRO A 32 8.53 -12.72 -11.99
C PRO A 32 7.35 -12.38 -12.92
N THR A 33 6.92 -13.39 -13.67
CA THR A 33 5.69 -13.40 -14.48
C THR A 33 4.43 -13.21 -13.62
N PRO A 34 3.36 -12.58 -14.16
CA PRO A 34 2.04 -12.56 -13.55
C PRO A 34 1.28 -13.83 -13.93
N SER A 35 0.83 -14.59 -12.93
CA SER A 35 -0.18 -15.64 -13.10
C SER A 35 -1.27 -15.41 -12.07
N ALA A 36 -2.40 -14.87 -12.51
CA ALA A 36 -3.68 -15.16 -11.88
C ALA A 36 -4.11 -16.57 -12.31
N PRO A 37 -4.90 -17.27 -11.50
CA PRO A 37 -6.32 -17.21 -11.79
C PRO A 37 -7.21 -16.85 -10.58
N GLU A 38 -8.30 -16.19 -10.95
CA GLU A 38 -9.57 -16.05 -10.25
C GLU A 38 -9.93 -17.18 -9.27
N SER A 39 -10.37 -16.77 -8.08
CA SER A 39 -11.50 -17.43 -7.42
C SER A 39 -12.46 -16.36 -6.93
N ASN A 40 -13.62 -16.35 -7.58
CA ASN A 40 -14.79 -15.57 -7.26
C ASN A 40 -15.29 -15.94 -5.85
N SER A 41 -15.45 -14.97 -4.96
CA SER A 41 -16.39 -15.07 -3.84
C SER A 41 -16.92 -13.69 -3.51
N SER A 42 -18.12 -13.47 -4.00
CA SER A 42 -19.03 -12.41 -3.61
C SER A 42 -19.23 -12.43 -2.09
N GLY A 43 -19.11 -11.27 -1.46
CA GLY A 43 -19.36 -11.11 -0.04
C GLY A 43 -19.23 -9.64 0.35
N ALA A 44 -20.35 -8.91 0.26
CA ALA A 44 -20.48 -7.58 0.82
C ALA A 44 -20.23 -7.61 2.34
N GLY A 45 -19.52 -6.61 2.87
CA GLY A 45 -19.55 -6.27 4.30
C GLY A 45 -18.20 -5.98 4.95
N THR A 46 -18.06 -4.72 5.36
CA THR A 46 -17.38 -4.29 6.61
C THR A 46 -15.84 -4.26 6.63
N LEU A 47 -15.31 -3.03 6.76
CA LEU A 47 -13.95 -2.71 7.17
C LEU A 47 -13.50 -3.54 8.39
N PRO A 48 -12.34 -4.21 8.37
CA PRO A 48 -11.79 -4.81 9.58
C PRO A 48 -11.22 -3.70 10.48
N ARG A 49 -11.96 -3.38 11.53
CA ARG A 49 -11.49 -2.61 12.68
C ARG A 49 -10.31 -3.35 13.31
N PRO A 50 -9.12 -2.72 13.50
CA PRO A 50 -8.08 -3.33 14.30
C PRO A 50 -8.54 -3.34 15.75
N THR A 51 -9.00 -4.49 16.23
CA THR A 51 -9.32 -4.70 17.64
C THR A 51 -8.00 -4.98 18.36
N THR A 52 -7.29 -3.92 18.73
CA THR A 52 -6.20 -4.05 19.70
C THR A 52 -6.82 -4.18 21.10
N PRO A 53 -6.58 -5.28 21.84
CA PRO A 53 -6.87 -5.29 23.27
C PRO A 53 -5.96 -4.24 23.96
N PRO A 54 -6.42 -3.59 25.04
CA PRO A 54 -5.62 -2.60 25.75
C PRO A 54 -4.45 -3.28 26.46
N THR A 55 -3.27 -3.25 25.85
CA THR A 55 -2.04 -3.66 26.53
C THR A 55 -1.73 -2.62 27.60
N LYS A 56 -1.96 -2.99 28.86
CA LYS A 56 -1.65 -2.15 30.03
C LYS A 56 -0.16 -1.81 30.02
N SER A 57 0.14 -0.55 29.78
CA SER A 57 1.45 0.04 30.00
C SER A 57 1.68 0.16 31.51
N HIS A 58 2.35 -0.81 32.11
CA HIS A 58 2.92 -0.65 33.45
C HIS A 58 4.28 0.02 33.31
N SER A 59 4.27 1.35 33.43
CA SER A 59 5.44 2.09 33.89
C SER A 59 5.64 1.77 35.37
N ASN A 60 6.77 1.15 35.73
CA ASN A 60 7.40 1.36 37.02
C ASN A 60 8.88 1.03 36.92
N GLY A 61 9.67 1.88 37.58
CA GLY A 61 11.07 2.11 37.30
C GLY A 61 12.02 0.97 37.65
N SER A 62 13.26 1.21 37.20
CA SER A 62 14.49 0.57 37.65
C SER A 62 14.77 -0.80 37.04
N GLY A 63 15.46 -0.79 35.89
CA GLY A 63 16.16 -1.97 35.37
C GLY A 63 15.31 -2.95 34.58
N ALA A 64 14.61 -2.50 33.53
CA ALA A 64 14.03 -3.41 32.54
C ALA A 64 15.16 -4.12 31.79
N SER A 65 15.66 -5.20 32.39
CA SER A 65 16.67 -6.06 31.80
C SER A 65 16.09 -6.64 30.52
N ILE A 66 16.87 -6.58 29.44
CA ILE A 66 16.58 -7.22 28.16
C ILE A 66 16.15 -8.69 28.37
N ALA A 67 16.59 -9.32 29.46
CA ALA A 67 16.17 -10.64 29.90
C ALA A 67 14.66 -10.78 30.20
N ASP A 68 13.98 -9.78 30.76
CA ASP A 68 12.53 -9.86 31.04
C ASP A 68 11.67 -9.56 29.81
N ALA A 69 12.19 -8.77 28.88
CA ALA A 69 11.60 -8.62 27.54
C ALA A 69 11.73 -9.94 26.75
N VAL A 70 12.83 -10.67 26.88
CA VAL A 70 13.01 -11.98 26.24
C VAL A 70 12.13 -13.07 26.87
N LYS A 71 11.87 -13.01 28.19
CA LYS A 71 10.96 -13.97 28.87
C LYS A 71 9.48 -13.75 28.57
N THR A 72 9.07 -12.53 28.23
CA THR A 72 7.69 -12.21 27.85
C THR A 72 7.39 -12.51 26.38
N ILE A 73 8.42 -12.65 25.54
CA ILE A 73 8.31 -13.17 24.18
C ILE A 73 8.17 -14.70 24.26
N LYS A 74 6.95 -15.21 24.08
CA LYS A 74 6.73 -16.66 24.02
C LYS A 74 7.57 -17.27 22.88
N PRO A 75 8.13 -18.48 23.01
CA PRO A 75 8.77 -19.17 21.89
C PRO A 75 7.79 -19.44 20.73
N ALA A 76 6.49 -19.54 21.02
CA ALA A 76 5.44 -19.54 20.00
C ALA A 76 5.33 -18.21 19.24
N ASP A 77 5.62 -17.09 19.89
CA ASP A 77 5.77 -15.79 19.22
C ASP A 77 7.06 -15.73 18.41
N LEU A 78 8.12 -16.48 18.73
CA LEU A 78 9.31 -16.57 17.85
C LEU A 78 9.03 -17.35 16.57
N LEU A 79 8.21 -18.41 16.65
CA LEU A 79 7.72 -19.13 15.47
C LEU A 79 6.73 -18.28 14.65
N THR A 80 5.89 -17.48 15.30
CA THR A 80 4.98 -16.54 14.65
C THR A 80 5.70 -15.26 14.19
N VAL A 81 6.86 -14.93 14.77
CA VAL A 81 7.70 -13.77 14.41
C VAL A 81 8.24 -13.93 12.99
N HIS A 82 8.37 -15.14 12.45
CA HIS A 82 8.68 -15.33 11.03
C HIS A 82 7.60 -14.76 10.10
N HIS A 83 6.33 -14.66 10.55
CA HIS A 83 5.29 -13.95 9.80
C HIS A 83 5.44 -12.42 9.85
N ARG A 84 6.27 -11.87 10.74
CA ARG A 84 6.61 -10.45 10.74
C ARG A 84 7.69 -10.20 9.68
N PRO A 85 7.40 -9.44 8.60
CA PRO A 85 8.33 -9.31 7.47
C PRO A 85 9.72 -8.76 7.88
N CYS A 86 9.76 -7.83 8.84
CA CYS A 86 11.01 -7.25 9.32
C CYS A 86 11.97 -8.24 10.00
N ALA A 87 11.44 -9.28 10.66
CA ALA A 87 12.28 -10.27 11.34
C ALA A 87 12.85 -11.27 10.34
N ARG A 88 12.05 -11.68 9.35
CA ARG A 88 12.49 -12.55 8.26
C ARG A 88 13.58 -11.88 7.42
N ASP A 89 13.35 -10.64 6.99
CA ASP A 89 14.31 -9.92 6.15
C ASP A 89 15.61 -9.68 6.91
N GLY A 90 15.54 -9.32 8.19
CA GLY A 90 16.71 -9.16 9.06
C GLY A 90 17.49 -10.46 9.26
N PHE A 91 16.82 -11.59 9.45
CA PHE A 91 17.50 -12.88 9.61
C PHE A 91 18.18 -13.34 8.32
N LEU A 92 17.52 -13.20 7.16
CA LEU A 92 18.09 -13.57 5.86
C LEU A 92 19.29 -12.69 5.49
N THR A 93 19.19 -11.38 5.70
CA THR A 93 20.34 -10.47 5.52
C THR A 93 21.43 -10.68 6.57
N GLY A 94 21.06 -11.05 7.80
CA GLY A 94 22.01 -11.43 8.85
C GLY A 94 22.81 -12.67 8.47
N ILE A 95 22.17 -13.75 8.02
CA ILE A 95 22.89 -14.94 7.54
C ILE A 95 23.77 -14.60 6.34
N GLY A 96 23.23 -13.88 5.35
CA GLY A 96 24.00 -13.49 4.17
C GLY A 96 25.22 -12.63 4.50
N GLY A 97 25.03 -11.60 5.34
CA GLY A 97 26.10 -10.71 5.79
C GLY A 97 27.11 -11.40 6.71
N GLY A 98 26.63 -12.23 7.64
CA GLY A 98 27.49 -13.01 8.53
C GLY A 98 28.34 -14.04 7.78
N ALA A 99 27.74 -14.76 6.82
CA ALA A 99 28.47 -15.70 5.96
C ALA A 99 29.50 -14.98 5.08
N ALA A 100 29.15 -13.83 4.50
CA ALA A 100 30.08 -13.03 3.72
C ALA A 100 31.29 -12.57 4.56
N VAL A 101 31.05 -12.00 5.75
CA VAL A 101 32.13 -11.58 6.65
C VAL A 101 32.97 -12.78 7.11
N GLY A 102 32.31 -13.89 7.47
CA GLY A 102 32.99 -15.14 7.86
C GLY A 102 33.88 -15.71 6.77
N MET A 103 33.39 -15.75 5.53
CA MET A 103 34.14 -16.26 4.38
C MET A 103 35.34 -15.37 4.06
N VAL A 104 35.15 -14.04 4.03
CA VAL A 104 36.26 -13.09 3.82
C VAL A 104 37.32 -13.27 4.90
N ARG A 105 36.91 -13.43 6.17
CA ARG A 105 37.85 -13.64 7.27
C ARG A 105 38.61 -14.97 7.17
N TRP A 106 37.93 -16.03 6.71
CA TRP A 106 38.55 -17.33 6.48
C TRP A 106 39.62 -17.27 5.38
N VAL A 107 39.33 -16.58 4.27
CA VAL A 107 40.31 -16.38 3.18
C VAL A 107 41.51 -15.56 3.63
N MET A 108 41.34 -14.61 4.57
CA MET A 108 42.45 -13.86 5.20
C MET A 108 43.31 -14.69 6.17
N GLY A 109 43.13 -16.01 6.25
CA GLY A 109 43.98 -16.90 7.03
C GLY A 109 43.64 -16.97 8.53
N MET A 110 42.45 -16.52 8.94
CA MET A 110 42.03 -16.68 10.33
C MET A 110 41.60 -18.13 10.63
N PRO A 111 41.86 -18.63 11.85
CA PRO A 111 41.45 -19.99 12.22
C PRO A 111 39.93 -20.10 12.23
N VAL A 112 39.42 -21.23 11.71
CA VAL A 112 37.99 -21.56 11.58
C VAL A 112 37.13 -21.19 12.79
N PRO A 113 37.50 -21.51 14.06
CA PRO A 113 36.67 -21.14 15.21
C PRO A 113 36.56 -19.63 15.43
N ARG A 114 37.62 -18.85 15.12
CA ARG A 114 37.55 -17.39 15.22
C ARG A 114 36.73 -16.79 14.08
N ALA A 115 36.87 -17.32 12.86
CA ALA A 115 36.08 -16.88 11.71
C ALA A 115 34.57 -17.13 11.93
N ALA A 116 34.20 -18.27 12.52
CA ALA A 116 32.81 -18.60 12.87
C ALA A 116 32.23 -17.64 13.93
N ASN A 117 32.98 -17.32 14.98
CA ASN A 117 32.53 -16.35 15.99
C ASN A 117 32.31 -14.95 15.38
N TRP A 118 33.17 -14.55 14.46
CA TRP A 118 33.00 -13.31 13.69
C TRP A 118 31.79 -13.36 12.75
N ALA A 119 31.55 -14.50 12.10
CA ALA A 119 30.39 -14.70 11.23
C ALA A 119 29.07 -14.57 12.00
N VAL A 120 28.97 -15.23 13.16
CA VAL A 120 27.79 -15.14 14.04
C VAL A 120 27.65 -13.73 14.60
N GLY A 121 28.73 -13.11 15.05
CA GLY A 121 28.72 -11.74 15.56
C GLY A 121 28.27 -10.72 14.51
N ALA A 122 28.83 -10.79 13.30
CA ALA A 122 28.44 -9.94 12.18
C ALA A 122 27.00 -10.22 11.73
N GLY A 123 26.57 -11.48 11.73
CA GLY A 123 25.21 -11.85 11.35
C GLY A 123 24.16 -11.32 12.32
N VAL A 124 24.40 -11.41 13.62
CA VAL A 124 23.50 -10.84 14.65
C VAL A 124 23.48 -9.32 14.58
N ALA A 125 24.64 -8.68 14.41
CA ALA A 125 24.72 -7.23 14.28
C ALA A 125 23.96 -6.74 13.03
N ALA A 126 24.18 -7.38 11.88
CA ALA A 126 23.48 -7.06 10.64
C ALA A 126 21.96 -7.28 10.76
N ALA A 127 21.53 -8.39 11.38
CA ALA A 127 20.12 -8.68 11.60
C ALA A 127 19.45 -7.61 12.49
N THR A 128 20.14 -7.18 13.54
CA THR A 128 19.63 -6.15 14.46
C THR A 128 19.50 -4.79 13.77
N LEU A 129 20.53 -4.37 13.02
CA LEU A 129 20.50 -3.13 12.24
C LEU A 129 19.38 -3.14 11.20
N GLN A 130 19.22 -4.25 10.48
CA GLN A 130 18.16 -4.38 9.49
C GLN A 130 16.77 -4.37 10.12
N PHE A 131 16.63 -4.97 11.31
CA PHE A 131 15.37 -4.95 12.05
C PHE A 131 14.98 -3.53 12.45
N GLU A 132 15.91 -2.75 13.02
CA GLU A 132 15.65 -1.35 13.37
C GLU A 132 15.36 -0.51 12.14
N TYR A 133 16.08 -0.73 11.05
CA TYR A 133 15.85 -0.05 9.78
C TYR A 133 14.45 -0.33 9.21
N CYS A 134 14.02 -1.58 9.19
CA CYS A 134 12.68 -1.95 8.74
C CYS A 134 11.58 -1.35 9.63
N GLN A 135 11.78 -1.34 10.95
CA GLN A 135 10.86 -0.72 11.89
C GLN A 135 10.79 0.80 11.68
N TYR A 136 11.92 1.46 11.46
CA TYR A 136 11.99 2.88 11.20
C TYR A 136 11.26 3.25 9.92
N ARG A 137 11.53 2.53 8.82
CA ARG A 137 10.82 2.72 7.55
C ARG A 137 9.32 2.53 7.68
N ARG A 138 8.89 1.50 8.40
CA ARG A 138 7.45 1.27 8.64
C ARG A 138 6.80 2.38 9.47
N ARG A 139 7.52 2.99 10.41
CA ARG A 139 7.01 4.16 11.14
C ARG A 139 6.80 5.34 10.19
N GLN A 140 7.77 5.62 9.32
CA GLN A 140 7.64 6.67 8.32
C GLN A 140 6.53 6.41 7.30
N GLU A 141 6.37 5.17 6.82
CA GLU A 141 5.32 4.80 5.88
C GLU A 141 3.93 4.97 6.50
N ARG A 142 3.77 4.64 7.79
CA ARG A 142 2.51 4.87 8.53
C ARG A 142 2.20 6.35 8.71
N GLU A 143 3.20 7.17 8.99
CA GLU A 143 3.01 8.63 9.09
C GLU A 143 2.56 9.24 7.76
N LYS A 144 3.17 8.81 6.65
CA LYS A 144 2.78 9.24 5.31
C LYS A 144 1.38 8.75 4.92
N MET A 145 1.04 7.49 5.22
CA MET A 145 -0.29 6.94 4.94
C MET A 145 -1.41 7.65 5.71
N LYS A 146 -1.19 8.05 6.97
CA LYS A 146 -2.20 8.79 7.74
C LYS A 146 -2.62 10.09 7.05
N ARG A 147 -1.64 10.84 6.55
CA ARG A 147 -1.89 12.09 5.82
C ARG A 147 -2.67 11.85 4.52
N VAL A 148 -2.34 10.79 3.79
CA VAL A 148 -3.06 10.44 2.56
C VAL A 148 -4.50 10.02 2.85
N VAL A 149 -4.73 9.23 3.89
CA VAL A 149 -6.07 8.80 4.29
C VAL A 149 -6.92 9.99 4.73
N GLU A 150 -6.37 10.92 5.50
CA GLU A 150 -7.10 12.13 5.94
C GLU A 150 -7.55 12.99 4.75
N VAL A 151 -6.68 13.21 3.77
CA VAL A 151 -7.02 13.98 2.57
C VAL A 151 -8.08 13.23 1.73
N TYR A 152 -7.95 11.91 1.59
CA TYR A 152 -8.89 11.11 0.83
C TYR A 152 -10.27 11.07 1.49
N ASP A 153 -10.33 10.89 2.81
CA ASP A 153 -11.58 10.83 3.59
C ASP A 153 -12.32 12.18 3.53
N ARG A 154 -11.57 13.29 3.65
CA ARG A 154 -12.14 14.64 3.48
C ARG A 154 -12.72 14.87 2.09
N ARG A 155 -12.03 14.41 1.04
CA ARG A 155 -12.57 14.49 -0.34
C ARG A 155 -13.77 13.58 -0.55
N GLN A 156 -13.75 12.37 0.02
CA GLN A 156 -14.84 11.43 -0.16
C GLN A 156 -16.13 11.91 0.52
N THR A 157 -16.02 12.56 1.68
CA THR A 157 -17.17 13.17 2.37
C THR A 157 -17.71 14.38 1.61
N GLU A 158 -16.85 15.24 1.07
CA GLU A 158 -17.26 16.38 0.21
C GLU A 158 -18.00 15.90 -1.06
N VAL A 159 -17.50 14.86 -1.72
CA VAL A 159 -18.14 14.28 -2.92
C VAL A 159 -19.49 13.65 -2.58
N ARG A 160 -19.56 12.84 -1.51
CA ARG A 160 -20.84 12.24 -1.07
C ARG A 160 -21.89 13.29 -0.71
N ALA A 161 -21.50 14.35 -0.02
CA ALA A 161 -22.41 15.46 0.32
C ALA A 161 -22.89 16.22 -0.93
N ALA A 162 -22.01 16.41 -1.93
CA ALA A 162 -22.37 17.04 -3.20
C ALA A 162 -23.34 16.17 -4.02
N GLU A 163 -23.14 14.85 -4.04
CA GLU A 163 -24.03 13.89 -4.69
C GLU A 163 -25.43 13.89 -4.04
N GLU A 164 -25.50 13.88 -2.70
CA GLU A 164 -26.77 13.96 -1.97
C GLU A 164 -27.50 15.30 -2.20
N ALA A 165 -26.76 16.41 -2.28
CA ALA A 165 -27.34 17.72 -2.58
C ALA A 165 -27.87 17.79 -4.02
N ALA A 166 -27.13 17.24 -5.00
CA ALA A 166 -27.56 17.17 -6.39
C ALA A 166 -28.80 16.29 -6.57
N ALA A 167 -28.89 15.17 -5.84
CA ALA A 167 -30.07 14.30 -5.86
C ALA A 167 -31.33 15.02 -5.33
N LYS A 168 -31.21 15.74 -4.22
CA LYS A 168 -32.32 16.54 -3.66
C LYS A 168 -32.76 17.67 -4.60
N GLN A 169 -31.82 18.33 -5.27
CA GLN A 169 -32.14 19.38 -6.23
C GLN A 169 -32.91 18.85 -7.45
N ARG A 170 -32.58 17.65 -7.95
CA ARG A 170 -33.30 17.01 -9.06
C ARG A 170 -34.75 16.71 -8.69
N GLN A 171 -34.99 16.14 -7.51
CA GLN A 171 -36.34 15.84 -7.02
C GLN A 171 -37.20 17.11 -6.92
N LEU A 172 -36.66 18.19 -6.35
CA LEU A 172 -37.37 19.48 -6.26
C LEU A 172 -37.67 20.09 -7.63
N GLN A 173 -36.83 19.83 -8.63
CA GLN A 173 -37.03 20.34 -9.99
C GLN A 173 -38.14 19.57 -10.71
N GLU A 174 -38.15 18.23 -10.56
CA GLU A 174 -39.21 17.36 -11.06
C GLU A 174 -40.57 17.74 -10.45
N ASP A 175 -40.65 17.93 -9.13
CA ASP A 175 -41.89 18.33 -8.44
C ASP A 175 -42.44 19.68 -8.95
N LYS A 176 -41.55 20.65 -9.20
CA LYS A 176 -41.93 21.96 -9.79
C LYS A 176 -42.45 21.80 -11.21
N THR A 177 -41.80 21.00 -12.05
CA THR A 177 -42.26 20.75 -13.42
C THR A 177 -43.62 20.05 -13.45
N VAL A 178 -43.88 19.13 -12.54
CA VAL A 178 -45.18 18.44 -12.42
C VAL A 178 -46.26 19.38 -11.89
N ALA A 179 -45.94 20.27 -10.95
CA ALA A 179 -46.86 21.28 -10.42
C ALA A 179 -47.24 22.34 -11.47
N ASP A 180 -46.30 22.74 -12.33
CA ASP A 180 -46.57 23.68 -13.43
C ASP A 180 -47.28 23.03 -14.63
N ALA A 181 -47.07 21.72 -14.85
CA ALA A 181 -47.80 20.93 -15.86
C ALA A 181 -49.22 20.54 -15.41
N ALA A 182 -49.55 20.67 -14.12
CA ALA A 182 -50.93 20.54 -13.67
C ALA A 182 -51.77 21.72 -14.21
N PRO A 183 -52.86 21.48 -14.97
CA PRO A 183 -53.63 22.55 -15.57
C PRO A 183 -54.21 23.43 -14.45
N LYS A 184 -53.83 24.72 -14.44
CA LYS A 184 -54.39 25.80 -13.60
C LYS A 184 -55.88 26.00 -13.93
N SER A 185 -56.70 25.02 -13.60
CA SER A 185 -58.12 24.90 -13.97
C SER A 185 -59.09 25.41 -12.91
N GLY A 186 -58.58 26.07 -11.84
CA GLY A 186 -59.41 26.59 -10.75
C GLY A 186 -59.54 28.12 -10.65
N ALA A 187 -58.83 28.89 -11.48
CA ALA A 187 -58.81 30.35 -11.34
C ALA A 187 -59.74 31.03 -12.38
N LYS A 188 -61.03 31.06 -12.03
CA LYS A 188 -61.96 32.17 -12.31
C LYS A 188 -62.32 32.43 -13.79
N SER A 189 -63.10 31.53 -14.37
CA SER A 189 -64.09 31.84 -15.41
C SER A 189 -65.36 32.46 -14.80
N TRP A 190 -65.20 33.52 -13.98
CA TRP A 190 -66.31 34.31 -13.43
C TRP A 190 -66.03 35.78 -13.77
N TYR A 191 -66.21 36.15 -15.03
CA TYR A 191 -66.38 37.56 -15.43
C TYR A 191 -67.08 37.72 -16.79
N ARG A 192 -67.81 36.69 -17.26
CA ARG A 192 -68.38 36.63 -18.63
C ARG A 192 -69.90 36.73 -18.68
N PHE A 193 -70.56 37.25 -17.64
CA PHE A 193 -72.02 37.33 -17.61
C PHE A 193 -72.53 38.62 -16.94
N TRP A 194 -72.22 39.77 -17.54
CA TRP A 194 -73.03 40.99 -17.46
C TRP A 194 -72.69 41.90 -18.64
#